data_AF-A0A7R9HU01-F1
#
_entry.id   AF-A0A7R9HU01-F1
#
_cell.length_a   1.000
_cell.length_b   1.000
_cell.length_c   1.000
_cell.angle_alpha   90.00
_cell.angle_beta   90.00
_cell.angle_gamma   90.00
#
_symmetry.space_group_name_H-M   'P 1'
#
loop_
_entity.id
_entity.type
_entity.pdbx_description
1 polymer ?
#
loop_
_entity_poly.entity_id
_entity_poly.type
_entity_poly.pdbx_seq_one_letter_code
_entity_poly.pdbx_strand_id
1 'polypeptide(L)'
;DLQVQLEEDEKGGYEALVIPVEPEVVPTKDTGGPDGRETWGSNADFLLSIIGFAVDLANVWRFPYLCYRNGGGAFLIPYTLMLVFGAVPLFYMELILGQYNRQGPISVWRICPLFKGVGFCAVLVAFYVSFYYNVIIGWALYFLVASAAPNLPWVHCNNTWNTERCWESTLLGPAPGLNYSTNTSLSWSTTKLPHSPASEYFHRAVLEMQWSNGLHEMGYPKWQLVLCLLLVYSMLYLSLFKGVKSSGKVVWVTATLPYVVLTILLVRGLMLPGALTGISYYLKPELSRLSDTQVWVDAAVQIFYSVGAGFGVHLSYASYNTFHNNCFRDCLITTAVNCFTSFFSGFVIFTYLGFMSHKQGIPISLVATEGPGLVFQVYPEAVATLPGSHLWSMLFFFMLIMLGLDSAVSL
;
A
#
# COMPACT_ATOMS: atom_id res chain seq x y z
N ASP A 1 14.60 -31.71 45.72
CA ASP A 1 15.56 -32.84 45.72
C ASP A 1 16.97 -32.32 45.64
N LEU A 2 17.80 -32.60 46.65
CA LEU A 2 19.24 -32.32 46.63
C LEU A 2 19.94 -33.68 46.52
N GLN A 3 20.73 -33.87 45.47
CA GLN A 3 21.63 -35.02 45.39
C GLN A 3 22.94 -34.68 46.11
N VAL A 4 23.29 -35.51 47.09
CA VAL A 4 24.56 -35.42 47.81
C VAL A 4 25.45 -36.54 47.30
N GLN A 5 26.60 -36.20 46.72
CA GLN A 5 27.66 -37.15 46.38
C GLN A 5 28.82 -36.97 47.36
N LEU A 6 29.36 -38.09 47.83
CA LEU A 6 30.52 -38.14 48.69
C LEU A 6 31.73 -38.48 47.81
N GLU A 7 32.71 -37.58 47.76
CA GLU A 7 33.98 -37.81 47.08
C GLU A 7 35.08 -38.03 48.13
N GLU A 8 35.95 -39.01 47.87
CA GLU A 8 37.06 -39.38 48.75
C GLU A 8 38.28 -38.56 48.34
N ASP A 9 38.75 -37.69 49.24
CA ASP A 9 39.87 -36.80 48.97
C ASP A 9 41.21 -37.53 49.14
N GLU A 10 42.29 -37.00 48.57
CA GLU A 10 43.59 -37.70 48.42
C GLU A 10 44.27 -38.11 49.76
N LYS A 11 43.69 -37.73 50.91
CA LYS A 11 44.13 -38.11 52.26
C LYS A 11 43.19 -39.11 52.97
N GLY A 12 42.21 -39.68 52.26
CA GLY A 12 41.29 -40.71 52.78
C GLY A 12 40.16 -40.16 53.66
N GLY A 13 39.75 -38.91 53.48
CA GLY A 13 38.57 -38.32 54.09
C GLY A 13 37.48 -38.08 53.04
N TYR A 14 36.20 -38.17 53.42
CA TYR A 14 35.08 -37.91 52.50
C TYR A 14 34.53 -36.50 52.69
N GLU A 15 34.43 -35.72 51.62
CA GLU A 15 33.71 -34.44 51.59
C GLU A 15 32.36 -34.59 50.87
N ALA A 16 31.33 -33.94 51.40
CA ALA A 16 29.98 -33.98 50.85
C ALA A 16 29.77 -32.78 49.91
N LEU A 17 29.75 -33.04 48.60
CA LEU A 17 29.45 -32.03 47.60
C LEU A 17 27.93 -31.97 47.39
N VAL A 18 27.34 -30.82 47.67
CA VAL A 18 25.91 -30.57 47.50
C VAL A 18 25.68 -29.89 46.15
N ILE A 19 25.21 -30.64 45.17
CA ILE A 19 24.95 -30.11 43.82
C ILE A 19 23.49 -29.63 43.77
N PRO A 20 23.22 -28.35 43.41
CA PRO A 20 21.86 -27.90 43.18
C PRO A 20 21.29 -28.63 41.96
N VAL A 21 20.19 -29.36 42.14
CA VAL A 21 19.41 -29.89 41.02
C VAL A 21 18.72 -28.70 40.37
N GLU A 22 19.16 -28.32 39.16
CA GLU A 22 18.42 -27.37 38.33
C GLU A 22 17.00 -27.91 38.12
N PRO A 23 15.95 -27.10 38.29
CA PRO A 23 14.60 -27.55 38.08
C PRO A 23 14.47 -27.99 36.62
N GLU A 24 14.08 -29.25 36.43
CA GLU A 24 13.74 -29.81 35.13
C GLU A 24 12.66 -28.92 34.50
N VAL A 25 13.06 -28.10 33.53
CA VAL A 25 12.13 -27.27 32.76
C VAL A 25 11.28 -28.26 31.98
N VAL A 26 10.08 -28.53 32.50
CA VAL A 26 9.00 -29.17 31.74
C VAL A 26 8.92 -28.40 30.42
N PRO A 27 9.15 -29.04 29.26
CA PRO A 27 9.04 -28.33 28.00
C PRO A 27 7.58 -27.93 27.85
N THR A 28 7.30 -26.67 28.13
CA THR A 28 6.18 -25.98 27.51
C THR A 28 6.28 -26.27 26.02
N LYS A 29 5.14 -26.52 25.37
CA LYS A 29 5.05 -26.56 23.89
C LYS A 29 5.42 -25.17 23.36
N ASP A 30 6.68 -24.79 23.46
CA ASP A 30 7.22 -23.59 22.86
C ASP A 30 7.45 -23.93 21.39
N THR A 31 6.63 -23.31 20.56
CA THR A 31 6.74 -23.25 19.10
C THR A 31 8.01 -22.52 18.61
N GLY A 32 9.02 -22.34 19.47
CA GLY A 32 10.28 -21.69 19.16
C GLY A 32 11.24 -22.67 18.49
N GLY A 33 11.95 -22.22 17.45
CA GLY A 33 13.04 -23.01 16.89
C GLY A 33 14.17 -23.23 17.91
N PRO A 34 15.19 -24.04 17.57
CA PRO A 34 16.33 -24.34 18.47
C PRO A 34 17.03 -23.10 19.04
N ASP A 35 16.90 -21.93 18.40
CA ASP A 35 17.47 -20.66 18.84
C ASP A 35 16.51 -19.79 19.68
N GLY A 36 15.37 -20.34 20.14
CA GLY A 36 14.35 -19.63 20.93
C GLY A 36 13.53 -18.57 20.17
N ARG A 37 13.83 -18.35 18.87
CA ARG A 37 13.06 -17.43 18.02
C ARG A 37 11.75 -18.06 17.56
N GLU A 38 10.67 -17.30 17.65
CA GLU A 38 9.34 -17.70 17.16
C GLU A 38 9.34 -18.01 15.66
N THR A 39 8.33 -18.75 15.22
CA THR A 39 8.12 -19.09 13.81
C THR A 39 6.70 -18.74 13.38
N TRP A 40 6.50 -18.55 12.08
CA TRP A 40 5.16 -18.37 11.50
C TRP A 40 4.26 -19.58 11.81
N GLY A 41 2.97 -19.32 12.06
CA GLY A 41 2.01 -20.38 12.34
C GLY A 41 1.79 -21.33 11.16
N SER A 42 1.96 -20.84 9.93
CA SER A 42 1.96 -21.64 8.71
C SER A 42 2.76 -20.96 7.60
N ASN A 43 3.18 -21.72 6.58
CA ASN A 43 3.83 -21.15 5.39
C ASN A 43 2.88 -20.19 4.61
N ALA A 44 1.57 -20.40 4.71
CA ALA A 44 0.58 -19.51 4.10
C ALA A 44 0.49 -18.17 4.84
N ASP A 45 0.61 -18.17 6.18
CA ASP A 45 0.67 -16.94 6.98
C ASP A 45 1.86 -16.08 6.52
N PHE A 46 3.05 -16.68 6.36
CA PHE A 46 4.23 -16.00 5.83
C PHE A 46 4.03 -15.48 4.39
N LEU A 47 3.59 -16.35 3.48
CA LEU A 47 3.42 -15.99 2.06
C LEU A 47 2.43 -14.84 1.91
N LEU A 48 1.32 -14.88 2.64
CA LEU A 48 0.32 -13.82 2.59
C LEU A 48 0.82 -12.52 3.24
N SER A 49 1.66 -12.59 4.28
CA SER A 49 2.34 -11.42 4.86
C SER A 49 3.28 -10.72 3.88
N ILE A 50 4.13 -11.46 3.15
CA ILE A 50 5.02 -10.84 2.14
C ILE A 50 4.23 -10.33 0.92
N ILE A 51 3.10 -10.96 0.57
CA ILE A 51 2.18 -10.45 -0.46
C ILE A 51 1.49 -9.16 0.01
N GLY A 52 0.99 -9.13 1.25
CA GLY A 52 0.32 -7.95 1.83
C GLY A 52 1.26 -6.75 1.97
N PHE A 53 2.55 -6.98 2.22
CA PHE A 53 3.55 -5.91 2.16
C PHE A 53 3.83 -5.43 0.73
N ALA A 54 3.92 -6.34 -0.24
CA ALA A 54 4.21 -5.99 -1.63
C ALA A 54 3.01 -5.32 -2.33
N VAL A 55 1.77 -5.61 -1.89
CA VAL A 55 0.55 -5.08 -2.49
C VAL A 55 0.00 -3.95 -1.63
N ASP A 56 0.16 -2.72 -2.13
CA ASP A 56 -0.14 -1.52 -1.39
C ASP A 56 -1.01 -0.52 -2.19
N LEU A 57 -1.18 0.69 -1.65
CA LEU A 57 -1.89 1.77 -2.32
C LEU A 57 -1.24 2.21 -3.65
N ALA A 58 0.09 2.09 -3.79
CA ALA A 58 0.80 2.41 -5.01
C ALA A 58 0.46 1.43 -6.15
N ASN A 59 0.13 0.16 -5.84
CA ASN A 59 -0.42 -0.75 -6.84
C ASN A 59 -1.73 -0.23 -7.43
N VAL A 60 -2.57 0.44 -6.62
CA VAL A 60 -3.89 0.91 -7.06
C VAL A 60 -3.82 2.22 -7.83
N TRP A 61 -3.08 3.23 -7.36
CA TRP A 61 -3.08 4.55 -8.03
C TRP A 61 -1.83 4.87 -8.84
N ARG A 62 -0.65 4.35 -8.46
CA ARG A 62 0.62 4.81 -9.02
C ARG A 62 0.95 4.04 -10.29
N PHE A 63 0.85 2.72 -10.24
CA PHE A 63 1.13 1.90 -11.41
C PHE A 63 0.21 2.23 -12.60
N PRO A 64 -1.12 2.33 -12.46
CA PRO A 64 -1.98 2.66 -13.59
C PRO A 64 -1.64 4.04 -14.18
N TYR A 65 -1.33 5.02 -13.31
CA TYR A 65 -0.91 6.35 -13.73
C TYR A 65 0.40 6.31 -14.54
N LEU A 66 1.44 5.63 -14.03
CA LEU A 66 2.72 5.52 -14.73
C LEU A 66 2.60 4.74 -16.04
N CYS A 67 1.81 3.66 -16.04
CA CYS A 67 1.59 2.85 -17.24
C CYS A 67 1.05 3.69 -18.39
N TYR A 68 -0.02 4.48 -18.17
CA TYR A 68 -0.55 5.31 -19.26
C TYR A 68 0.40 6.45 -19.65
N ARG A 69 1.04 7.11 -18.67
CA ARG A 69 1.92 8.27 -18.93
C ARG A 69 3.13 7.87 -19.77
N ASN A 70 3.63 6.64 -19.57
CA ASN A 70 4.86 6.14 -20.16
C ASN A 70 4.64 5.21 -21.36
N GLY A 71 3.55 5.42 -22.10
CA GLY A 71 3.28 4.74 -23.38
C GLY A 71 2.30 3.57 -23.30
N GLY A 72 1.44 3.57 -22.28
CA GLY A 72 0.36 2.59 -22.10
C GLY A 72 0.90 1.17 -22.02
N GLY A 73 0.36 0.28 -22.86
CA GLY A 73 0.78 -1.13 -22.89
C GLY A 73 2.26 -1.34 -23.21
N ALA A 74 2.95 -0.38 -23.85
CA ALA A 74 4.38 -0.48 -24.12
C ALA A 74 5.23 -0.42 -22.82
N PHE A 75 4.74 0.26 -21.78
CA PHE A 75 5.41 0.37 -20.47
C PHE A 75 5.61 -0.97 -19.77
N LEU A 76 4.80 -1.98 -20.11
CA LEU A 76 4.93 -3.32 -19.55
C LEU A 76 6.28 -3.97 -19.90
N ILE A 77 6.90 -3.60 -21.03
CA ILE A 77 8.21 -4.12 -21.44
C ILE A 77 9.31 -3.70 -20.45
N PRO A 78 9.60 -2.39 -20.24
CA PRO A 78 10.61 -1.97 -19.29
C PRO A 78 10.25 -2.39 -17.86
N TYR A 79 8.96 -2.39 -17.48
CA TYR A 79 8.51 -2.84 -16.17
C TYR A 79 8.85 -4.32 -15.90
N THR A 80 8.54 -5.22 -16.84
CA THR A 80 8.87 -6.65 -16.70
C THR A 80 10.37 -6.91 -16.75
N LEU A 81 11.14 -6.17 -17.56
CA LEU A 81 12.60 -6.31 -17.59
C LEU A 81 13.23 -5.86 -16.27
N MET A 82 12.82 -4.72 -15.72
CA MET A 82 13.30 -4.24 -14.42
C MET A 82 12.87 -5.16 -13.27
N LEU A 83 11.71 -5.80 -13.37
CA LEU A 83 11.29 -6.85 -12.46
C LEU A 83 12.24 -8.05 -12.48
N VAL A 84 12.45 -8.65 -13.66
CA VAL A 84 13.20 -9.91 -13.81
C VAL A 84 14.69 -9.72 -13.50
N PHE A 85 15.29 -8.62 -13.97
CA PHE A 85 16.73 -8.40 -13.83
C PHE A 85 17.11 -7.57 -12.60
N GLY A 86 16.19 -6.79 -12.03
CA GLY A 86 16.44 -5.91 -10.89
C GLY A 86 15.77 -6.38 -9.61
N ALA A 87 14.43 -6.33 -9.56
CA ALA A 87 13.69 -6.52 -8.32
C ALA A 87 13.70 -7.98 -7.83
N VAL A 88 13.47 -8.97 -8.70
CA VAL A 88 13.41 -10.39 -8.32
C VAL A 88 14.74 -10.88 -7.69
N PRO A 89 15.92 -10.61 -8.28
CA PRO A 89 17.19 -11.02 -7.67
C PRO A 89 17.42 -10.39 -6.29
N LEU A 90 17.12 -9.10 -6.14
CA LEU A 90 17.33 -8.39 -4.88
C LEU A 90 16.32 -8.83 -3.79
N PHE A 91 15.07 -9.02 -4.17
CA PHE A 91 14.06 -9.55 -3.25
C PHE A 91 14.39 -10.99 -2.82
N TYR A 92 14.79 -11.85 -3.76
CA TYR A 92 15.21 -13.21 -3.43
C TYR A 92 16.42 -13.23 -2.50
N MET A 93 17.41 -12.36 -2.74
CA MET A 93 18.57 -12.21 -1.88
C MET A 93 18.17 -11.81 -0.44
N GLU A 94 17.25 -10.86 -0.26
CA GLU A 94 16.76 -10.48 1.07
C GLU A 94 16.05 -11.63 1.80
N LEU A 95 15.24 -12.41 1.07
CA LEU A 95 14.57 -13.58 1.64
C LEU A 95 15.57 -14.65 2.08
N ILE A 96 16.60 -14.94 1.27
CA ILE A 96 17.67 -15.87 1.65
C ILE A 96 18.43 -15.37 2.86
N LEU A 97 18.86 -14.10 2.86
CA LEU A 97 19.61 -13.51 3.97
C LEU A 97 18.82 -13.54 5.27
N GLY A 98 17.52 -13.24 5.21
CA GLY A 98 16.63 -13.31 6.37
C GLY A 98 16.45 -14.74 6.87
N GLN A 99 16.06 -15.66 5.98
CA GLN A 99 15.75 -17.04 6.36
C GLN A 99 16.98 -17.83 6.83
N TYR A 100 18.13 -17.64 6.17
CA TYR A 100 19.36 -18.34 6.50
C TYR A 100 19.95 -17.85 7.83
N ASN A 101 20.03 -16.53 8.03
CA ASN A 101 20.69 -15.96 9.22
C ASN A 101 19.76 -15.84 10.43
N ARG A 102 18.43 -15.93 10.25
CA ARG A 102 17.41 -15.75 11.30
C ARG A 102 17.64 -14.49 12.16
N GLN A 103 18.01 -13.39 11.52
CA GLN A 103 18.34 -12.11 12.16
C GLN A 103 17.58 -10.96 11.54
N GLY A 104 17.43 -9.87 12.29
CA GLY A 104 16.85 -8.62 11.77
C GLY A 104 17.81 -7.83 10.88
N PRO A 105 17.34 -6.74 10.24
CA PRO A 105 18.04 -6.01 9.19
C PRO A 105 19.33 -5.33 9.65
N ILE A 106 19.49 -5.03 10.94
CA ILE A 106 20.74 -4.49 11.51
C ILE A 106 21.71 -5.63 11.85
N SER A 107 21.21 -6.70 12.47
CA SER A 107 22.04 -7.79 12.98
C SER A 107 22.63 -8.66 11.87
N VAL A 108 21.91 -8.84 10.75
CA VAL A 108 22.37 -9.64 9.60
C VAL A 108 23.71 -9.17 9.04
N TRP A 109 24.03 -7.88 9.15
CA TRP A 109 25.31 -7.31 8.72
C TRP A 109 26.50 -7.72 9.60
N ARG A 110 26.33 -8.61 10.58
CA ARG A 110 27.45 -9.35 11.18
C ARG A 110 28.27 -10.11 10.13
N ILE A 111 27.68 -10.44 8.97
CA ILE A 111 28.38 -10.99 7.81
C ILE A 111 29.49 -10.04 7.32
N CYS A 112 29.23 -8.72 7.30
CA CYS A 112 30.21 -7.70 6.94
C CYS A 112 29.99 -6.45 7.83
N PRO A 113 30.67 -6.36 8.98
CA PRO A 113 30.44 -5.30 9.97
C PRO A 113 30.60 -3.88 9.43
N LEU A 114 31.43 -3.70 8.39
CA LEU A 114 31.60 -2.42 7.70
C LEU A 114 30.28 -1.88 7.14
N PHE A 115 29.38 -2.75 6.70
CA PHE A 115 28.08 -2.39 6.12
C PHE A 115 26.93 -2.39 7.12
N LYS A 116 27.20 -2.47 8.42
CA LYS A 116 26.15 -2.40 9.46
C LYS A 116 25.28 -1.13 9.36
N GLY A 117 25.85 -0.04 8.84
CA GLY A 117 25.11 1.20 8.55
C GLY A 117 23.95 1.04 7.56
N VAL A 118 24.01 0.07 6.63
CA VAL A 118 22.93 -0.22 5.68
C VAL A 118 21.67 -0.66 6.41
N GLY A 119 21.81 -1.52 7.43
CA GLY A 119 20.68 -1.97 8.26
C GLY A 119 20.05 -0.83 9.06
N PHE A 120 20.86 0.08 9.62
CA PHE A 120 20.34 1.27 10.30
C PHE A 120 19.61 2.22 9.33
N CYS A 121 20.14 2.39 8.12
CA CYS A 121 19.49 3.19 7.08
C CYS A 121 18.13 2.61 6.69
N ALA A 122 18.05 1.29 6.48
CA ALA A 122 16.79 0.61 6.13
C ALA A 122 15.70 0.83 7.21
N VAL A 123 16.05 0.66 8.48
CA VAL A 123 15.12 0.90 9.61
C VAL A 123 14.73 2.38 9.70
N LEU A 124 15.67 3.31 9.49
CA LEU A 124 15.38 4.75 9.52
C LEU A 124 14.44 5.16 8.37
N VAL A 125 14.63 4.61 7.17
CA VAL A 125 13.75 4.85 6.03
C VAL A 125 12.35 4.31 6.32
N ALA A 126 12.23 3.09 6.84
CA ALA A 126 10.94 2.53 7.25
C ALA A 126 10.24 3.41 8.29
N PHE A 127 10.98 3.92 9.27
CA PHE A 127 10.47 4.87 10.26
C PHE A 127 9.93 6.16 9.63
N TYR A 128 10.63 6.75 8.65
CA TYR A 128 10.13 7.93 7.94
C TYR A 128 8.89 7.63 7.08
N VAL A 129 8.84 6.47 6.43
CA VAL A 129 7.64 6.05 5.69
C VAL A 129 6.43 5.89 6.61
N SER A 130 6.65 5.35 7.81
CA SER A 130 5.57 5.14 8.79
C SER A 130 4.85 6.45 9.19
N PHE A 131 5.53 7.60 9.15
CA PHE A 131 4.91 8.88 9.51
C PHE A 131 3.86 9.34 8.49
N TYR A 132 4.20 9.35 7.20
CA TYR A 132 3.28 9.89 6.19
C TYR A 132 2.31 8.82 5.67
N TYR A 133 2.71 7.56 5.65
CA TYR A 133 1.88 6.49 5.11
C TYR A 133 0.61 6.28 5.95
N ASN A 134 0.72 6.34 7.28
CA ASN A 134 -0.42 6.19 8.19
C ASN A 134 -1.42 7.37 8.09
N VAL A 135 -0.96 8.55 7.67
CA VAL A 135 -1.85 9.70 7.43
C VAL A 135 -2.80 9.42 6.26
N ILE A 136 -2.32 8.73 5.23
CA ILE A 136 -3.13 8.34 4.07
C ILE A 136 -4.23 7.34 4.48
N ILE A 137 -3.90 6.36 5.32
CA ILE A 137 -4.88 5.43 5.90
C ILE A 137 -5.90 6.22 6.74
N GLY A 138 -5.44 7.23 7.49
CA GLY A 138 -6.29 8.16 8.23
C GLY A 138 -7.27 8.93 7.34
N TRP A 139 -6.85 9.38 6.15
CA TRP A 139 -7.76 9.97 5.16
C TRP A 139 -8.80 8.94 4.68
N ALA A 140 -8.39 7.72 4.36
CA ALA A 140 -9.34 6.67 3.96
C ALA A 140 -10.37 6.35 5.05
N LEU A 141 -9.95 6.34 6.33
CA LEU A 141 -10.85 6.19 7.46
C LEU A 141 -11.82 7.37 7.61
N TYR A 142 -11.34 8.60 7.41
CA TYR A 142 -12.21 9.78 7.41
C TYR A 142 -13.29 9.69 6.32
N PHE A 143 -12.92 9.30 5.11
CA PHE A 143 -13.86 9.09 4.01
C PHE A 143 -14.81 7.91 4.24
N LEU A 144 -14.34 6.83 4.87
CA LEU A 144 -15.19 5.69 5.23
C LEU A 144 -16.30 6.12 6.19
N VAL A 145 -15.96 6.88 7.24
CA VAL A 145 -16.94 7.42 8.19
C VAL A 145 -17.88 8.42 7.49
N ALA A 146 -17.33 9.30 6.65
CA ALA A 146 -18.13 10.26 5.88
C ALA A 146 -19.10 9.59 4.88
N SER A 147 -18.79 8.37 4.41
CA SER A 147 -19.66 7.61 3.50
C SER A 147 -20.97 7.14 4.16
N ALA A 148 -21.01 7.09 5.50
CA ALA A 148 -22.19 6.70 6.28
C ALA A 148 -23.18 7.86 6.50
N ALA A 149 -22.85 9.08 6.06
CA ALA A 149 -23.77 10.21 6.11
C ALA A 149 -25.01 9.99 5.21
N PRO A 150 -26.16 10.63 5.50
CA PRO A 150 -27.38 10.47 4.69
C PRO A 150 -27.21 10.83 3.21
N ASN A 151 -26.36 11.82 2.93
CA ASN A 151 -25.94 12.18 1.58
C ASN A 151 -24.41 12.22 1.57
N LEU A 152 -23.80 11.72 0.49
CA LEU A 152 -22.35 11.75 0.34
C LEU A 152 -21.86 13.21 0.23
N PRO A 153 -20.89 13.65 1.07
CA PRO A 153 -20.49 15.06 1.14
C PRO A 153 -19.85 15.64 -0.12
N TRP A 154 -19.31 14.80 -0.99
CA TRP A 154 -18.59 15.18 -2.22
C TRP A 154 -19.46 15.13 -3.49
N VAL A 155 -20.78 15.11 -3.36
CA VAL A 155 -21.70 15.05 -4.52
C VAL A 155 -22.09 16.44 -5.01
N HIS A 156 -22.38 17.35 -4.09
CA HIS A 156 -22.95 18.66 -4.40
C HIS A 156 -22.02 19.80 -4.00
N CYS A 157 -22.15 20.94 -4.67
CA CYS A 157 -21.42 22.17 -4.35
C CYS A 157 -22.08 23.02 -3.24
N ASN A 158 -23.20 22.58 -2.67
CA ASN A 158 -23.96 23.36 -1.68
C ASN A 158 -23.53 23.01 -0.24
N ASN A 159 -22.25 23.17 0.07
CA ASN A 159 -21.72 22.97 1.43
C ASN A 159 -20.93 24.19 1.92
N THR A 160 -20.69 24.25 3.23
CA THR A 160 -19.96 25.35 3.88
C THR A 160 -18.51 25.50 3.42
N TRP A 161 -17.89 24.42 2.95
CA TRP A 161 -16.52 24.40 2.43
C TRP A 161 -16.41 24.67 0.93
N ASN A 162 -17.52 24.87 0.22
CA ASN A 162 -17.46 25.08 -1.22
C ASN A 162 -17.16 26.55 -1.60
N THR A 163 -16.53 26.77 -2.76
CA THR A 163 -16.37 28.12 -3.33
C THR A 163 -17.35 28.35 -4.48
N GLU A 164 -17.46 29.60 -4.94
CA GLU A 164 -18.16 29.95 -6.19
C GLU A 164 -17.58 29.27 -7.44
N ARG A 165 -16.36 28.71 -7.36
CA ARG A 165 -15.73 27.96 -8.46
C ARG A 165 -16.06 26.47 -8.45
N CYS A 166 -16.80 26.00 -7.44
CA CYS A 166 -17.29 24.63 -7.42
C CYS A 166 -18.31 24.43 -8.54
N TRP A 167 -18.14 23.36 -9.31
CA TRP A 167 -19.02 23.07 -10.42
C TRP A 167 -19.58 21.65 -10.35
N GLU A 168 -20.90 21.57 -10.45
CA GLU A 168 -21.65 20.32 -10.45
C GLU A 168 -22.06 19.94 -11.88
N SER A 169 -21.42 18.90 -12.41
CA SER A 169 -21.68 18.39 -13.77
C SER A 169 -23.14 17.95 -14.00
N THR A 170 -23.87 17.59 -12.93
CA THR A 170 -25.27 17.12 -13.01
C THR A 170 -26.30 18.24 -13.18
N LEU A 171 -25.98 19.49 -12.84
CA LEU A 171 -26.95 20.59 -12.82
C LEU A 171 -26.76 21.62 -13.94
N LEU A 172 -25.55 21.76 -14.50
CA LEU A 172 -25.19 22.93 -15.31
C LEU A 172 -24.75 22.65 -16.75
N GLY A 173 -24.84 21.40 -17.24
CA GLY A 173 -24.27 21.03 -18.54
C GLY A 173 -22.73 20.99 -18.51
N PRO A 174 -22.00 20.94 -19.64
CA PRO A 174 -20.53 20.90 -19.68
C PRO A 174 -19.90 22.17 -19.06
N ALA A 175 -18.65 22.04 -18.57
CA ALA A 175 -17.99 23.08 -17.77
C ALA A 175 -18.03 24.48 -18.43
N PRO A 176 -18.30 25.57 -17.68
CA PRO A 176 -18.37 26.91 -18.23
C PRO A 176 -17.00 27.30 -18.81
N GLY A 177 -16.92 27.42 -20.14
CA GLY A 177 -15.66 27.66 -20.87
C GLY A 177 -15.37 26.66 -21.99
N LEU A 178 -16.10 25.54 -22.06
CA LEU A 178 -16.08 24.63 -23.21
C LEU A 178 -17.08 25.10 -24.28
N ASN A 179 -16.72 26.14 -25.05
CA ASN A 179 -17.40 26.42 -26.30
C ASN A 179 -17.06 25.29 -27.30
N TYR A 180 -17.98 24.34 -27.48
CA TYR A 180 -17.96 23.44 -28.63
C TYR A 180 -18.38 24.23 -29.90
N SER A 181 -17.56 25.18 -30.31
CA SER A 181 -17.63 25.73 -31.67
C SER A 181 -16.92 24.76 -32.60
N THR A 182 -17.66 24.15 -33.53
CA THR A 182 -17.28 23.07 -34.44
C THR A 182 -16.20 23.43 -35.47
N ASN A 183 -15.43 24.50 -35.30
CA ASN A 183 -14.27 24.80 -36.12
C ASN A 183 -13.33 25.73 -35.36
N THR A 184 -12.02 25.51 -35.55
CA THR A 184 -10.85 26.30 -35.10
C THR A 184 -10.24 25.97 -33.73
N SER A 185 -8.95 25.62 -33.79
CA SER A 185 -7.93 25.50 -32.75
C SER A 185 -8.33 25.84 -31.30
N LEU A 186 -8.40 24.82 -30.44
CA LEU A 186 -8.53 24.98 -28.99
C LEU A 186 -7.32 25.76 -28.44
N SER A 187 -7.55 26.98 -27.95
CA SER A 187 -6.65 27.66 -27.04
C SER A 187 -7.07 27.33 -25.61
N TRP A 188 -6.35 26.43 -24.96
CA TRP A 188 -6.56 26.07 -23.56
C TRP A 188 -5.97 27.16 -22.64
N SER A 189 -6.83 27.99 -22.03
CA SER A 189 -6.41 28.76 -20.86
C SER A 189 -6.59 27.91 -19.60
N THR A 190 -5.50 27.34 -19.11
CA THR A 190 -5.42 26.49 -17.90
C THR A 190 -5.80 27.18 -16.59
N THR A 191 -6.12 28.48 -16.61
CA THR A 191 -6.41 29.28 -15.41
C THR A 191 -7.90 29.31 -15.01
N LYS A 192 -8.79 28.62 -15.73
CA LYS A 192 -10.25 28.67 -15.53
C LYS A 192 -10.94 27.29 -15.53
N LEU A 193 -10.28 26.22 -15.09
CA LEU A 193 -10.98 24.95 -14.90
C LEU A 193 -11.76 25.00 -13.57
N PRO A 194 -13.09 24.78 -13.59
CA PRO A 194 -13.86 24.76 -12.36
C PRO A 194 -13.48 23.54 -11.51
N HIS A 195 -13.59 23.67 -10.19
CA HIS A 195 -13.23 22.59 -9.27
C HIS A 195 -14.42 21.65 -9.10
N SER A 196 -14.18 20.33 -9.12
CA SER A 196 -15.24 19.37 -8.81
C SER A 196 -15.59 19.40 -7.31
N PRO A 197 -16.82 18.99 -6.93
CA PRO A 197 -17.24 18.98 -5.53
C PRO A 197 -16.35 18.04 -4.69
N ALA A 198 -15.86 16.95 -5.28
CA ALA A 198 -14.93 16.02 -4.64
C ALA A 198 -13.53 16.62 -4.43
N SER A 199 -13.01 17.36 -5.41
CA SER A 199 -11.76 18.10 -5.26
C SER A 199 -11.84 19.13 -4.13
N GLU A 200 -12.91 19.93 -4.09
CA GLU A 200 -13.09 20.91 -3.00
C GLU A 200 -13.34 20.24 -1.65
N TYR A 201 -14.08 19.13 -1.61
CA TYR A 201 -14.25 18.37 -0.38
C TYR A 201 -12.89 17.89 0.16
N PHE A 202 -12.03 17.31 -0.69
CA PHE A 202 -10.72 16.84 -0.25
C PHE A 202 -9.82 17.99 0.22
N HIS A 203 -9.65 19.04 -0.60
CA HIS A 203 -8.72 20.12 -0.27
C HIS A 203 -9.23 21.05 0.83
N ARG A 204 -10.52 21.39 0.82
CA ARG A 204 -11.09 22.41 1.71
C ARG A 204 -11.80 21.87 2.93
N ALA A 205 -12.46 20.72 2.79
CA ALA A 205 -13.13 20.08 3.91
C ALA A 205 -12.18 19.13 4.63
N VAL A 206 -11.58 18.14 3.96
CA VAL A 206 -10.76 17.09 4.62
C VAL A 206 -9.42 17.64 5.10
N LEU A 207 -8.63 18.21 4.18
CA LEU A 207 -7.27 18.67 4.43
C LEU A 207 -7.19 20.09 4.99
N GLU A 208 -8.22 20.91 4.77
CA GLU A 208 -8.25 22.32 5.22
C GLU A 208 -7.04 23.14 4.73
N MET A 209 -6.55 22.82 3.52
CA MET A 209 -5.31 23.34 2.97
C MET A 209 -5.35 24.86 2.71
N GLN A 210 -6.53 25.46 2.59
CA GLN A 210 -6.73 26.90 2.43
C GLN A 210 -6.23 27.74 3.61
N TRP A 211 -6.05 27.13 4.79
CA TRP A 211 -5.58 27.81 5.99
C TRP A 211 -4.06 27.81 6.13
N SER A 212 -3.34 27.20 5.17
CA SER A 212 -1.88 27.12 5.15
C SER A 212 -1.33 27.76 3.89
N ASN A 213 -0.35 28.64 4.04
CA ASN A 213 0.39 29.26 2.94
C ASN A 213 1.62 28.44 2.51
N GLY A 214 1.84 27.27 3.12
CA GLY A 214 2.98 26.38 2.85
C GLY A 214 3.57 25.76 4.12
N LEU A 215 4.70 25.05 3.97
CA LEU A 215 5.35 24.30 5.06
C LEU A 215 5.79 25.17 6.25
N HIS A 216 6.02 26.47 6.04
CA HIS A 216 6.40 27.40 7.10
C HIS A 216 5.24 27.73 8.04
N GLU A 217 4.00 27.57 7.58
CA GLU A 217 2.79 27.94 8.30
C GLU A 217 1.73 26.86 8.08
N MET A 218 1.93 25.69 8.71
CA MET A 218 1.04 24.53 8.56
C MET A 218 -0.29 24.65 9.31
N GLY A 219 -0.42 25.62 10.22
CA GLY A 219 -1.60 25.76 11.08
C GLY A 219 -1.69 24.68 12.16
N TYR A 220 -2.87 24.53 12.74
CA TYR A 220 -3.13 23.55 13.81
C TYR A 220 -3.54 22.18 13.24
N PRO A 221 -3.19 21.07 13.91
CA PRO A 221 -3.65 19.75 13.52
C PRO A 221 -5.17 19.66 13.57
N LYS A 222 -5.79 19.24 12.47
CA LYS A 222 -7.22 18.99 12.41
C LYS A 222 -7.61 17.81 13.28
N TRP A 223 -8.41 18.06 14.33
CA TRP A 223 -8.69 17.06 15.37
C TRP A 223 -9.38 15.79 14.84
N GLN A 224 -10.22 15.88 13.80
CA GLN A 224 -10.86 14.70 13.21
C GLN A 224 -9.83 13.77 12.56
N LEU A 225 -8.81 14.33 11.90
CA LEU A 225 -7.73 13.54 11.31
C LEU A 225 -6.81 12.96 12.39
N VAL A 226 -6.57 13.70 13.49
CA VAL A 226 -5.86 13.19 14.67
C VAL A 226 -6.58 11.97 15.26
N LEU A 227 -7.91 12.02 15.38
CA LEU A 227 -8.71 10.88 15.84
C LEU A 227 -8.64 9.70 14.86
N CYS A 228 -8.72 9.96 13.55
CA CYS A 228 -8.56 8.90 12.54
C CYS A 228 -7.17 8.25 12.64
N LEU A 229 -6.11 9.05 12.81
CA LEU A 229 -4.74 8.56 12.97
C LEU A 229 -4.56 7.76 14.27
N LEU A 230 -5.17 8.19 15.37
CA LEU A 230 -5.18 7.45 16.63
C LEU A 230 -5.83 6.07 16.46
N LEU A 231 -6.94 5.99 15.71
CA LEU A 231 -7.61 4.73 15.41
C LEU A 231 -6.76 3.83 14.49
N VAL A 232 -6.06 4.41 13.50
CA VAL A 232 -5.09 3.68 12.66
C VAL A 232 -3.98 3.06 13.52
N TYR A 233 -3.31 3.85 14.36
CA TYR A 233 -2.27 3.31 15.24
C TYR A 233 -2.80 2.29 16.25
N SER A 234 -4.05 2.43 16.70
CA SER A 234 -4.70 1.43 17.55
C SER A 234 -4.92 0.11 16.79
N MET A 235 -5.36 0.17 15.53
CA MET A 235 -5.49 -1.02 14.67
C MET A 235 -4.13 -1.69 14.40
N LEU A 236 -3.08 -0.90 14.13
CA LEU A 236 -1.72 -1.41 13.96
C LEU A 236 -1.20 -2.09 15.23
N TYR A 237 -1.37 -1.44 16.38
CA TYR A 237 -0.97 -2.00 17.67
C TYR A 237 -1.65 -3.34 17.95
N LEU A 238 -2.97 -3.42 17.76
CA LEU A 238 -3.73 -4.66 17.95
C LEU A 238 -3.29 -5.76 16.97
N SER A 239 -2.95 -5.38 15.73
CA SER A 239 -2.44 -6.32 14.72
C SER A 239 -1.06 -6.88 15.09
N LEU A 240 -0.20 -6.06 15.72
CA LEU A 240 1.17 -6.41 16.11
C LEU A 240 1.32 -6.91 17.56
N PHE A 241 0.26 -6.88 18.38
CA PHE A 241 0.35 -7.11 19.83
C PHE A 241 1.00 -8.45 20.23
N LYS A 242 0.83 -9.51 19.42
CA LYS A 242 1.49 -10.82 19.61
C LYS A 242 2.54 -11.12 18.53
N GLY A 243 3.13 -10.09 17.94
CA GLY A 243 4.11 -10.22 16.85
C GLY A 243 3.55 -10.94 15.63
N VAL A 244 4.38 -11.78 15.00
CA VAL A 244 4.06 -12.50 13.75
C VAL A 244 2.86 -13.44 13.88
N LYS A 245 2.54 -13.93 15.08
CA LYS A 245 1.36 -14.79 15.31
C LYS A 245 0.04 -14.04 15.17
N SER A 246 -0.01 -12.76 15.56
CA SER A 246 -1.20 -11.92 15.41
C SER A 246 -1.29 -11.36 13.99
N SER A 247 -0.19 -10.76 13.52
CA SER A 247 -0.10 -10.17 12.18
C SER A 247 -0.41 -11.19 11.08
N GLY A 248 0.15 -12.41 11.20
CA GLY A 248 -0.12 -13.51 10.26
C GLY A 248 -1.56 -14.02 10.26
N LYS A 249 -2.42 -13.64 11.21
CA LYS A 249 -3.86 -13.92 11.19
C LYS A 249 -4.68 -12.74 10.68
N VAL A 250 -4.30 -11.52 11.02
CA VAL A 250 -4.94 -10.31 10.49
C VAL A 250 -4.81 -10.25 8.96
N VAL A 251 -3.62 -10.62 8.44
CA VAL A 251 -3.32 -10.58 7.00
C VAL A 251 -4.25 -11.43 6.12
N TRP A 252 -4.89 -12.46 6.69
CA TRP A 252 -5.89 -13.24 5.97
C TRP A 252 -7.09 -12.41 5.52
N VAL A 253 -7.45 -11.38 6.26
CA VAL A 253 -8.53 -10.46 5.90
C VAL A 253 -7.99 -9.31 5.08
N THR A 254 -6.95 -8.64 5.58
CA THR A 254 -6.43 -7.40 4.99
C THR A 254 -5.80 -7.62 3.61
N ALA A 255 -5.17 -8.78 3.34
CA ALA A 255 -4.56 -9.03 2.03
C ALA A 255 -5.52 -9.64 1.02
N THR A 256 -6.55 -10.39 1.45
CA THR A 256 -7.47 -11.08 0.53
C THR A 256 -8.68 -10.23 0.14
N LEU A 257 -9.21 -9.45 1.07
CA LEU A 257 -10.41 -8.64 0.85
C LEU A 257 -10.25 -7.60 -0.27
N PRO A 258 -9.07 -6.95 -0.46
CA PRO A 258 -8.87 -6.06 -1.59
C PRO A 258 -9.11 -6.72 -2.94
N TYR A 259 -8.74 -7.99 -3.14
CA TYR A 259 -9.01 -8.69 -4.40
C TYR A 259 -10.50 -8.92 -4.63
N VAL A 260 -11.26 -9.21 -3.57
CA VAL A 260 -12.73 -9.33 -3.63
C VAL A 260 -13.33 -7.99 -4.06
N VAL A 261 -12.94 -6.89 -3.40
CA VAL A 261 -13.46 -5.56 -3.70
C VAL A 261 -13.05 -5.09 -5.10
N LEU A 262 -11.78 -5.24 -5.48
CA LEU A 262 -11.30 -4.89 -6.83
C LEU A 262 -12.06 -5.67 -7.91
N THR A 263 -12.36 -6.95 -7.68
CA THR A 263 -13.14 -7.76 -8.62
C THR A 263 -14.57 -7.26 -8.75
N ILE A 264 -15.24 -6.94 -7.63
CA ILE A 264 -16.59 -6.36 -7.62
C ILE A 264 -16.59 -5.01 -8.36
N LEU A 265 -15.61 -4.15 -8.08
CA LEU A 265 -15.45 -2.85 -8.73
C LEU A 265 -15.16 -3.00 -10.23
N LEU A 266 -14.36 -3.99 -10.64
CA LEU A 266 -14.07 -4.27 -12.05
C LEU A 266 -15.35 -4.68 -12.80
N VAL A 267 -16.07 -5.66 -12.27
CA VAL A 267 -17.32 -6.14 -12.89
C VAL A 267 -18.29 -4.98 -13.04
N ARG A 268 -18.46 -4.16 -11.99
CA ARG A 268 -19.31 -2.97 -12.05
C ARG A 268 -18.80 -1.93 -13.07
N GLY A 269 -17.50 -1.65 -13.05
CA GLY A 269 -16.85 -0.67 -13.92
C GLY A 269 -16.98 -1.02 -15.41
N LEU A 270 -16.85 -2.30 -15.76
CA LEU A 270 -17.04 -2.80 -17.12
C LEU A 270 -18.47 -2.63 -17.65
N MET A 271 -19.47 -2.57 -16.76
CA MET A 271 -20.86 -2.34 -17.14
C MET A 271 -21.19 -0.85 -17.37
N LEU A 272 -20.24 0.07 -17.11
CA LEU A 272 -20.46 1.50 -17.27
C LEU A 272 -20.22 1.95 -18.72
N PRO A 273 -20.97 2.96 -19.21
CA PRO A 273 -20.73 3.52 -20.53
C PRO A 273 -19.35 4.20 -20.59
N GLY A 274 -18.62 4.01 -21.69
CA GLY A 274 -17.28 4.59 -21.86
C GLY A 274 -16.14 3.82 -21.18
N ALA A 275 -16.42 2.73 -20.47
CA ALA A 275 -15.39 1.91 -19.81
C ALA A 275 -14.32 1.37 -20.78
N LEU A 276 -14.73 0.93 -21.98
CA LEU A 276 -13.82 0.44 -23.03
C LEU A 276 -12.85 1.52 -23.52
N THR A 277 -13.28 2.78 -23.58
CA THR A 277 -12.41 3.92 -23.92
C THR A 277 -11.30 4.07 -22.89
N GLY A 278 -11.64 3.91 -21.61
CA GLY A 278 -10.68 3.89 -20.50
C GLY A 278 -9.64 2.77 -20.63
N ILE A 279 -10.09 1.54 -20.87
CA ILE A 279 -9.19 0.39 -21.07
C ILE A 279 -8.31 0.57 -22.31
N SER A 280 -8.88 1.07 -23.41
CA SER A 280 -8.10 1.37 -24.59
C SER A 280 -7.06 2.44 -24.30
N TYR A 281 -7.37 3.44 -23.48
CA TYR A 281 -6.41 4.48 -23.10
C TYR A 281 -5.28 3.93 -22.22
N TYR A 282 -5.59 2.99 -21.33
CA TYR A 282 -4.61 2.31 -20.48
C TYR A 282 -3.61 1.46 -21.28
N LEU A 283 -4.09 0.67 -22.25
CA LEU A 283 -3.28 -0.35 -22.91
C LEU A 283 -2.79 0.00 -24.30
N LYS A 284 -3.23 1.12 -24.90
CA LYS A 284 -2.77 1.52 -26.24
C LYS A 284 -1.24 1.67 -26.24
N PRO A 285 -0.51 0.82 -26.99
CA PRO A 285 0.94 0.82 -26.94
C PRO A 285 1.52 1.97 -27.77
N GLU A 286 2.33 2.83 -27.14
CA GLU A 286 3.08 3.88 -27.82
C GLU A 286 4.58 3.55 -27.77
N LEU A 287 5.05 2.74 -28.73
CA LEU A 287 6.43 2.24 -28.77
C LEU A 287 7.50 3.35 -28.86
N SER A 288 7.15 4.51 -29.40
CA SER A 288 8.05 5.67 -29.45
C SER A 288 8.44 6.17 -28.06
N ARG A 289 7.64 5.92 -27.02
CA ARG A 289 7.97 6.29 -25.64
C ARG A 289 9.13 5.48 -25.07
N LEU A 290 9.41 4.28 -25.60
CA LEU A 290 10.49 3.42 -25.10
C LEU A 290 11.89 3.98 -25.38
N SER A 291 12.03 4.93 -26.32
CA SER A 291 13.31 5.61 -26.54
C SER A 291 13.63 6.66 -25.47
N ASP A 292 12.64 7.05 -24.65
CA ASP A 292 12.86 7.98 -23.55
C ASP A 292 13.41 7.23 -22.33
N THR A 293 14.58 7.64 -21.86
CA THR A 293 15.23 7.08 -20.68
C THR A 293 14.37 7.22 -19.42
N GLN A 294 13.55 8.27 -19.30
CA GLN A 294 12.69 8.45 -18.12
C GLN A 294 11.68 7.31 -17.95
N VAL A 295 11.20 6.72 -19.04
CA VAL A 295 10.28 5.57 -19.00
C VAL A 295 10.92 4.36 -18.30
N TRP A 296 12.23 4.15 -18.50
CA TRP A 296 12.97 3.07 -17.84
C TRP A 296 13.26 3.37 -16.37
N VAL A 297 13.56 4.63 -16.04
CA VAL A 297 13.74 5.08 -14.66
C VAL A 297 12.44 4.91 -13.88
N ASP A 298 11.32 5.36 -14.43
CA ASP A 298 9.99 5.22 -13.82
C ASP A 298 9.61 3.75 -13.63
N ALA A 299 9.91 2.89 -14.61
CA ALA A 299 9.69 1.45 -14.49
C ALA A 299 10.51 0.83 -13.35
N ALA A 300 11.79 1.20 -13.24
CA ALA A 300 12.67 0.73 -12.16
C ALA A 300 12.17 1.22 -10.79
N VAL A 301 11.95 2.52 -10.65
CA VAL A 301 11.44 3.13 -9.40
C VAL A 301 10.12 2.46 -9.00
N GLN A 302 9.18 2.29 -9.93
CA GLN A 302 7.90 1.67 -9.64
C GLN A 302 8.05 0.24 -9.13
N ILE A 303 8.87 -0.61 -9.78
CA ILE A 303 8.98 -2.01 -9.35
C ILE A 303 9.74 -2.15 -8.04
N PHE A 304 10.79 -1.36 -7.81
CA PHE A 304 11.54 -1.40 -6.56
C PHE A 304 10.70 -0.94 -5.36
N TYR A 305 9.96 0.15 -5.52
CA TYR A 305 9.05 0.63 -4.47
C TYR A 305 7.85 -0.31 -4.28
N SER A 306 7.30 -0.89 -5.35
CA SER A 306 6.15 -1.78 -5.25
C SER A 306 6.51 -3.12 -4.60
N VAL A 307 7.63 -3.75 -4.98
CA VAL A 307 8.06 -4.98 -4.30
C VAL A 307 8.56 -4.69 -2.88
N GLY A 308 9.06 -3.48 -2.61
CA GLY A 308 9.58 -3.11 -1.29
C GLY A 308 10.96 -3.73 -0.98
N ALA A 309 11.73 -4.07 -2.01
CA ALA A 309 13.09 -4.59 -1.85
C ALA A 309 14.03 -3.49 -1.31
N GLY A 310 14.86 -3.82 -0.32
CA GLY A 310 15.81 -2.89 0.29
C GLY A 310 15.34 -2.23 1.59
N PHE A 311 14.07 -2.41 1.97
CA PHE A 311 13.51 -1.85 3.21
C PHE A 311 13.82 -2.70 4.45
N GLY A 312 14.35 -3.91 4.28
CA GLY A 312 14.64 -4.84 5.39
C GLY A 312 13.41 -5.52 5.99
N VAL A 313 12.21 -5.24 5.49
CA VAL A 313 10.94 -5.87 5.87
C VAL A 313 10.90 -7.33 5.46
N HIS A 314 11.19 -7.63 4.18
CA HIS A 314 11.25 -9.00 3.66
C HIS A 314 12.27 -9.85 4.40
N LEU A 315 13.43 -9.26 4.69
CA LEU A 315 14.47 -9.89 5.51
C LEU A 315 13.94 -10.20 6.92
N SER A 316 13.26 -9.25 7.55
CA SER A 316 12.65 -9.45 8.87
C SER A 316 11.60 -10.56 8.84
N TYR A 317 10.71 -10.58 7.86
CA TYR A 317 9.68 -11.60 7.73
C TYR A 317 10.26 -12.99 7.45
N ALA A 318 11.24 -13.08 6.54
CA ALA A 318 11.93 -14.32 6.24
C ALA A 318 12.72 -14.87 7.45
N SER A 319 13.16 -14.00 8.36
CA SER A 319 13.89 -14.40 9.56
C SER A 319 13.08 -15.20 10.59
N TYR A 320 11.75 -15.26 10.43
CA TYR A 320 10.84 -16.12 11.21
C TYR A 320 10.45 -17.41 10.47
N ASN A 321 10.89 -17.63 9.22
CA ASN A 321 10.62 -18.87 8.48
C ASN A 321 11.43 -20.04 9.01
N THR A 322 10.99 -21.26 8.71
CA THR A 322 11.80 -22.46 8.91
C THR A 322 12.95 -22.52 7.91
N PHE A 323 14.07 -23.11 8.31
CA PHE A 323 15.29 -23.15 7.49
C PHE A 323 15.07 -23.83 6.12
N HIS A 324 14.26 -24.89 6.08
CA HIS A 324 13.97 -25.68 4.88
C HIS A 324 12.79 -25.14 4.05
N ASN A 325 12.20 -23.99 4.40
CA ASN A 325 11.12 -23.42 3.60
C ASN A 325 11.64 -22.98 2.21
N ASN A 326 10.82 -23.15 1.16
CA ASN A 326 11.22 -22.79 -0.19
C ASN A 326 10.99 -21.30 -0.47
N CYS A 327 11.94 -20.46 -0.02
CA CYS A 327 11.89 -19.01 -0.24
C CYS A 327 11.98 -18.60 -1.72
N PHE A 328 12.52 -19.45 -2.61
CA PHE A 328 12.56 -19.14 -4.04
C PHE A 328 11.16 -19.17 -4.65
N ARG A 329 10.37 -20.20 -4.32
CA ARG A 329 8.97 -20.28 -4.73
C ARG A 329 8.17 -19.10 -4.18
N ASP A 330 8.38 -18.77 -2.92
CA ASP A 330 7.66 -17.66 -2.27
C ASP A 330 8.02 -16.31 -2.92
N CYS A 331 9.29 -16.10 -3.30
CA CYS A 331 9.72 -14.93 -4.06
C CYS A 331 8.98 -14.79 -5.41
N LEU A 332 8.95 -15.87 -6.19
CA LEU A 332 8.32 -15.87 -7.51
C LEU A 332 6.81 -15.66 -7.44
N ILE A 333 6.13 -16.31 -6.47
CA ILE A 333 4.69 -16.13 -6.28
C ILE A 333 4.39 -14.69 -5.87
N THR A 334 5.11 -14.15 -4.88
CA THR A 334 4.86 -12.80 -4.36
C THR A 334 5.09 -11.73 -5.43
N THR A 335 6.15 -11.84 -6.22
CA THR A 335 6.41 -10.89 -7.32
C THR A 335 5.37 -11.02 -8.44
N ALA A 336 4.97 -12.23 -8.80
CA ALA A 336 3.91 -12.43 -9.80
C ALA A 336 2.56 -11.88 -9.33
N VAL A 337 2.17 -12.13 -8.08
CA VAL A 337 0.94 -11.60 -7.47
C VAL A 337 0.99 -10.08 -7.39
N ASN A 338 2.12 -9.50 -6.97
CA ASN A 338 2.30 -8.05 -6.94
C ASN A 338 2.04 -7.41 -8.31
N CYS A 339 2.75 -7.89 -9.35
CA CYS A 339 2.62 -7.38 -10.71
C CYS A 339 1.22 -7.62 -11.30
N PHE A 340 0.65 -8.80 -11.06
CA PHE A 340 -0.73 -9.09 -11.47
C PHE A 340 -1.70 -8.11 -10.84
N THR A 341 -1.53 -7.80 -9.56
CA THR A 341 -2.41 -6.87 -8.83
C THR A 341 -2.29 -5.45 -9.36
N SER A 342 -1.08 -4.98 -9.65
CA SER A 342 -0.88 -3.67 -10.31
C SER A 342 -1.55 -3.62 -11.68
N PHE A 343 -1.42 -4.69 -12.47
CA PHE A 343 -2.03 -4.77 -13.79
C PHE A 343 -3.56 -4.81 -13.71
N PHE A 344 -4.09 -5.60 -12.77
CA PHE A 344 -5.52 -5.77 -12.50
C PHE A 344 -6.17 -4.49 -11.97
N SER A 345 -5.55 -3.82 -11.00
CA SER A 345 -6.02 -2.53 -10.48
C SER A 345 -6.05 -1.46 -11.59
N GLY A 346 -5.14 -1.54 -12.57
CA GLY A 346 -5.17 -0.69 -13.75
C GLY A 346 -6.49 -0.79 -14.53
N PHE A 347 -7.00 -2.00 -14.76
CA PHE A 347 -8.34 -2.13 -15.37
C PHE A 347 -9.43 -1.52 -14.50
N VAL A 348 -9.39 -1.76 -13.19
CA VAL A 348 -10.36 -1.19 -12.25
C VAL A 348 -10.36 0.34 -12.37
N ILE A 349 -9.22 1.00 -12.18
CA ILE A 349 -9.11 2.46 -12.25
C ILE A 349 -9.56 3.01 -13.60
N PHE A 350 -9.07 2.43 -14.70
CA PHE A 350 -9.32 2.98 -16.03
C PHE A 350 -10.76 2.80 -16.51
N THR A 351 -11.49 1.77 -16.05
CA THR A 351 -12.93 1.66 -16.36
C THR A 351 -13.72 2.84 -15.78
N TYR A 352 -13.43 3.26 -14.54
CA TYR A 352 -14.07 4.42 -13.91
C TYR A 352 -13.60 5.75 -14.52
N LEU A 353 -12.31 5.89 -14.85
CA LEU A 353 -11.82 7.08 -15.57
C LEU A 353 -12.46 7.22 -16.96
N GLY A 354 -12.63 6.13 -17.70
CA GLY A 354 -13.30 6.11 -19.00
C GLY A 354 -14.77 6.51 -18.89
N PHE A 355 -15.48 5.99 -17.89
CA PHE A 355 -16.84 6.40 -17.57
C PHE A 355 -16.93 7.89 -17.21
N MET A 356 -16.02 8.38 -16.37
CA MET A 356 -16.01 9.78 -15.95
C MET A 356 -15.75 10.72 -17.13
N SER A 357 -14.78 10.38 -17.98
CA SER A 357 -14.49 11.09 -19.23
C SER A 357 -15.71 11.13 -20.17
N HIS A 358 -16.40 10.00 -20.34
CA HIS A 358 -17.61 9.93 -21.17
C HIS A 358 -18.76 10.79 -20.61
N LYS A 359 -18.94 10.80 -19.28
CA LYS A 359 -20.01 11.57 -18.63
C LYS A 359 -19.74 13.08 -18.63
N GLN A 360 -18.50 13.50 -18.42
CA GLN A 360 -18.12 14.93 -18.42
C GLN A 360 -17.82 15.49 -19.83
N GLY A 361 -17.57 14.63 -20.81
CA GLY A 361 -17.13 15.05 -22.16
C GLY A 361 -15.71 15.64 -22.20
N ILE A 362 -14.89 15.33 -21.18
CA ILE A 362 -13.51 15.82 -21.03
C ILE A 362 -12.54 14.66 -21.29
N PRO A 363 -11.41 14.85 -21.96
CA PRO A 363 -10.44 13.78 -22.21
C PRO A 363 -9.88 13.17 -20.92
N ILE A 364 -9.62 11.86 -20.93
CA ILE A 364 -9.12 11.07 -19.78
C ILE A 364 -7.83 11.68 -19.19
N SER A 365 -6.95 12.26 -20.01
CA SER A 365 -5.70 12.88 -19.55
C SER A 365 -5.89 14.04 -18.58
N LEU A 366 -7.02 14.74 -18.63
CA LEU A 366 -7.33 15.85 -17.72
C LEU A 366 -8.01 15.36 -16.43
N VAL A 367 -8.57 14.16 -16.44
CA VAL A 367 -9.23 13.53 -15.29
C VAL A 367 -8.25 12.63 -14.51
N ALA A 368 -7.24 12.07 -15.18
CA ALA A 368 -6.24 11.20 -14.60
C ALA A 368 -5.15 12.00 -13.85
N THR A 369 -5.37 12.26 -12.56
CA THR A 369 -4.39 12.90 -11.67
C THR A 369 -3.41 11.88 -11.05
N GLU A 370 -2.19 12.31 -10.71
CA GLU A 370 -1.22 11.48 -10.01
C GLU A 370 -1.47 11.48 -8.50
N GLY A 371 -1.12 10.38 -7.84
CA GLY A 371 -1.06 10.29 -6.37
C GLY A 371 -2.43 10.25 -5.69
N PRO A 372 -2.59 10.85 -4.50
CA PRO A 372 -3.80 10.72 -3.70
C PRO A 372 -5.04 11.35 -4.37
N GLY A 373 -4.85 12.31 -5.29
CA GLY A 373 -5.97 12.94 -6.01
C GLY A 373 -6.81 11.94 -6.80
N LEU A 374 -6.18 10.90 -7.37
CA LEU A 374 -6.88 9.88 -8.14
C LEU A 374 -7.91 9.14 -7.28
N VAL A 375 -7.55 8.83 -6.05
CA VAL A 375 -8.32 7.98 -5.15
C VAL A 375 -9.20 8.76 -4.19
N PHE A 376 -8.83 9.98 -3.82
CA PHE A 376 -9.62 10.82 -2.90
C PHE A 376 -10.46 11.90 -3.59
N GLN A 377 -10.32 12.09 -4.91
CA GLN A 377 -11.11 13.08 -5.66
C GLN A 377 -11.84 12.41 -6.84
N VAL A 378 -11.09 11.79 -7.75
CA VAL A 378 -11.65 11.28 -9.02
C VAL A 378 -12.52 10.05 -8.80
N TYR A 379 -12.04 9.08 -8.00
CA TYR A 379 -12.79 7.86 -7.75
C TYR A 379 -14.08 8.08 -6.93
N PRO A 380 -14.07 8.86 -5.83
CA PRO A 380 -15.28 9.16 -5.07
C PRO A 380 -16.31 9.91 -5.91
N GLU A 381 -15.86 10.79 -6.80
CA GLU A 381 -16.71 11.46 -7.78
C GLU A 381 -17.36 10.47 -8.75
N ALA A 382 -16.59 9.54 -9.33
CA ALA A 382 -17.14 8.53 -10.24
C ALA A 382 -18.14 7.60 -9.53
N VAL A 383 -17.78 7.11 -8.33
CA VAL A 383 -18.61 6.21 -7.52
C VAL A 383 -19.89 6.88 -7.02
N ALA A 384 -19.85 8.17 -6.71
CA ALA A 384 -21.01 8.96 -6.31
C ALA A 384 -22.15 8.94 -7.35
N THR A 385 -21.83 8.73 -8.62
CA THR A 385 -22.82 8.69 -9.70
C THR A 385 -23.57 7.37 -9.82
N LEU A 386 -23.11 6.33 -9.12
CA LEU A 386 -23.70 4.99 -9.19
C LEU A 386 -24.93 4.87 -8.29
N PRO A 387 -25.94 4.08 -8.68
CA PRO A 387 -27.04 3.73 -7.78
C PRO A 387 -26.49 2.97 -6.56
N GLY A 388 -26.93 3.36 -5.36
CA GLY A 388 -26.39 2.82 -4.11
C GLY A 388 -24.97 3.31 -3.79
N SER A 389 -24.63 4.54 -4.20
CA SER A 389 -23.30 5.17 -4.07
C SER A 389 -22.63 5.01 -2.69
N HIS A 390 -23.40 5.01 -1.60
CA HIS A 390 -22.89 4.76 -0.24
C HIS A 390 -22.18 3.42 -0.11
N LEU A 391 -22.77 2.34 -0.63
CA LEU A 391 -22.19 0.99 -0.53
C LEU A 391 -20.86 0.93 -1.29
N TRP A 392 -20.83 1.45 -2.51
CA TRP A 392 -19.64 1.49 -3.34
C TRP A 392 -18.52 2.31 -2.71
N SER A 393 -18.86 3.46 -2.12
CA SER A 393 -17.90 4.31 -1.41
C SER A 393 -17.33 3.61 -0.18
N MET A 394 -18.19 3.02 0.65
CA MET A 394 -17.75 2.28 1.83
C MET A 394 -16.84 1.10 1.46
N LEU A 395 -17.20 0.31 0.45
CA LEU A 395 -16.38 -0.79 -0.04
C LEU A 395 -15.01 -0.31 -0.53
N PHE A 396 -14.98 0.78 -1.30
CA PHE A 396 -13.75 1.34 -1.84
C PHE A 396 -12.81 1.87 -0.74
N PHE A 397 -13.30 2.71 0.17
CA PHE A 397 -12.46 3.24 1.25
C PHE A 397 -12.06 2.16 2.26
N PHE A 398 -12.91 1.18 2.51
CA PHE A 398 -12.56 0.02 3.33
C PHE A 398 -11.43 -0.80 2.68
N MET A 399 -11.48 -1.02 1.36
CA MET A 399 -10.37 -1.66 0.62
C MET A 399 -9.06 -0.88 0.76
N LEU A 400 -9.07 0.45 0.66
CA LEU A 400 -7.85 1.27 0.82
C LEU A 400 -7.28 1.15 2.24
N ILE A 401 -8.13 1.08 3.26
CA ILE A 401 -7.68 0.84 4.64
C ILE A 401 -7.02 -0.53 4.76
N MET A 402 -7.62 -1.59 4.19
CA MET A 402 -7.04 -2.93 4.23
C MET A 402 -5.66 -2.99 3.55
N LEU A 403 -5.55 -2.44 2.33
CA LEU A 403 -4.29 -2.35 1.59
C LEU A 403 -3.22 -1.58 2.36
N GLY A 404 -3.60 -0.44 2.95
CA GLY A 404 -2.69 0.37 3.74
C GLY A 404 -2.26 -0.32 5.04
N LEU A 405 -3.18 -0.98 5.74
CA LEU A 405 -2.89 -1.62 7.03
C LEU A 405 -1.84 -2.73 6.89
N ASP A 406 -1.89 -3.57 5.85
CA ASP A 406 -0.91 -4.64 5.67
C ASP A 406 0.51 -4.10 5.47
N SER A 407 0.65 -3.12 4.59
CA SER A 407 1.92 -2.45 4.35
C SER A 407 2.43 -1.75 5.62
N ALA A 408 1.53 -1.08 6.35
CA ALA A 408 1.88 -0.36 7.59
C ALA A 408 2.18 -1.28 8.79
N VAL A 409 1.60 -2.49 8.85
CA VAL A 409 1.97 -3.52 9.84
C VAL A 409 3.37 -4.08 9.57
N SER A 410 3.81 -4.00 8.31
CA SER A 410 5.09 -4.55 7.87
C SER A 410 6.27 -3.58 8.05
N LEU A 411 6.01 -2.28 7.94
CA LEU A 411 6.95 -1.18 8.21
C LEU A 411 7.15 -0.97 9.71
#